data_AF-A0A9N9GF83-F1
#
_entry.id   AF-A0A9N9GF83-F1
#
_cell.length_a   1.000
_cell.length_b   1.000
_cell.length_c   1.000
_cell.angle_alpha   90.00
_cell.angle_beta   90.00
_cell.angle_gamma   90.00
#
_symmetry.space_group_name_H-M   'P 1'
#
loop_
_entity.id
_entity.type
_entity.pdbx_description
1 polymer ?
#
loop_
_entity_poly.entity_id
_entity_poly.type
_entity_poly.pdbx_seq_one_letter_code
_entity_poly.pdbx_strand_id
1 'polypeptide(L)'
;MGINTQPDQSDITEDSFPSGWFYIKSQLNNRVLEPASMSVNNDATIVIKEQRFGLDADSQLWSFDNGFLVNKASGKVLEIKGGHIRRLHWTYICQWDRRSSPAPPTQLWYTCNSFINTKTADSYVIEIMDDSVVVWKQKDSDNLNQQWTFEPMVAVKESIIDDFECGVEMTREKCSHLVFVNRAHKIAMSSDSESLHSEIMAGAAAHKAIEAWDKKREKEGLPLADPIYIEVLTSVAQDNVVELVKNGKRKARNVEVIQRDAVQYAIKAYKQKHCIAVGLNKGHVTTARELRVKPSRQKGQLGQRVKFVRDVIREVAGFAPYERRVMELLKNSKDKRARKLAKKRLGTFTRAKRKVEELSNIIAESRRAH
;
A
#
# COMPACT_ATOMS: atom_id res chain seq x y z
N MET A 1 62.85 -18.46 -39.08
CA MET A 1 61.92 -18.35 -37.93
C MET A 1 61.30 -16.97 -37.98
N GLY A 2 60.19 -16.82 -38.71
CA GLY A 2 59.46 -15.56 -38.80
C GLY A 2 58.32 -15.59 -37.80
N ILE A 3 58.38 -14.75 -36.77
CA ILE A 3 57.33 -14.66 -35.75
C ILE A 3 56.25 -13.72 -36.31
N ASN A 4 55.15 -14.33 -36.73
CA ASN A 4 53.93 -13.68 -37.14
C ASN A 4 53.23 -13.15 -35.88
N THR A 5 53.28 -11.84 -35.64
CA THR A 5 52.56 -11.19 -34.55
C THR A 5 51.27 -10.60 -35.10
N GLN A 6 50.16 -11.25 -34.77
CA GLN A 6 48.80 -10.71 -34.90
C GLN A 6 48.70 -9.40 -34.11
N PRO A 7 47.93 -8.41 -34.58
CA PRO A 7 47.70 -7.20 -33.81
C PRO A 7 47.01 -7.54 -32.48
N ASP A 8 47.56 -6.97 -31.42
CA ASP A 8 47.13 -7.10 -30.03
C ASP A 8 45.67 -6.64 -29.88
N GLN A 9 44.79 -7.56 -29.49
CA GLN A 9 43.42 -7.27 -29.06
C GLN A 9 43.46 -6.74 -27.62
N SER A 10 43.96 -5.52 -27.45
CA SER A 10 43.85 -4.79 -26.19
C SER A 10 42.89 -3.62 -26.35
N ASP A 11 41.82 -3.67 -25.55
CA ASP A 11 40.86 -2.61 -25.22
C ASP A 11 39.81 -2.19 -26.27
N ILE A 12 38.90 -3.11 -26.60
CA ILE A 12 37.50 -2.76 -26.88
C ILE A 12 36.71 -3.17 -25.64
N THR A 13 36.51 -2.25 -24.70
CA THR A 13 35.50 -2.44 -23.67
C THR A 13 34.14 -2.44 -24.36
N GLU A 14 33.49 -3.61 -24.49
CA GLU A 14 32.11 -3.68 -24.96
C GLU A 14 31.24 -2.85 -24.00
N ASP A 15 30.80 -1.68 -24.46
CA ASP A 15 29.73 -0.92 -23.80
C ASP A 15 28.46 -1.79 -23.84
N SER A 16 28.27 -2.58 -22.79
CA SER A 16 27.10 -3.42 -22.59
C SER A 16 26.20 -2.80 -21.53
N PHE A 17 24.89 -3.05 -21.63
CA PHE A 17 23.97 -2.63 -20.58
C PHE A 17 24.33 -3.32 -19.25
N PRO A 18 24.18 -2.63 -18.10
CA PRO A 18 24.43 -3.25 -16.81
C PRO A 18 23.52 -4.46 -16.56
N SER A 19 24.01 -5.43 -15.78
CA SER A 19 23.18 -6.51 -15.30
C SER A 19 22.24 -6.04 -14.17
N GLY A 20 21.06 -6.65 -14.08
CA GLY A 20 20.05 -6.30 -13.09
C GLY A 20 19.19 -5.10 -13.48
N TRP A 21 18.62 -4.43 -12.47
CA TRP A 21 17.77 -3.25 -12.66
C TRP A 21 18.61 -1.98 -12.62
N PHE A 22 18.41 -1.08 -13.59
CA PHE A 22 19.11 0.19 -13.69
C PHE A 22 18.20 1.30 -14.20
N TYR A 23 18.57 2.56 -13.93
CA TYR A 23 17.98 3.72 -14.56
C TYR A 23 18.69 4.02 -15.87
N ILE A 24 17.94 4.38 -16.90
CA ILE A 24 18.48 4.97 -18.14
C ILE A 24 18.38 6.48 -17.98
N LYS A 25 19.52 7.14 -17.76
CA LYS A 25 19.61 8.54 -17.36
C LYS A 25 20.17 9.40 -18.47
N SER A 26 19.50 10.51 -18.76
CA SER A 26 19.95 11.47 -19.77
C SER A 26 21.18 12.23 -19.31
N GLN A 27 22.19 12.34 -20.17
CA GLN A 27 23.33 13.22 -19.92
C GLN A 27 23.00 14.71 -20.13
N LEU A 28 21.89 15.04 -20.81
CA LEU A 28 21.45 16.43 -21.04
C LEU A 28 20.93 17.09 -19.76
N ASN A 29 20.06 16.40 -19.02
CA ASN A 29 19.29 17.00 -17.93
C ASN A 29 19.14 16.11 -16.69
N ASN A 30 19.87 14.99 -16.60
CA ASN A 30 19.84 14.04 -15.49
C ASN A 30 18.47 13.41 -15.19
N ARG A 31 17.51 13.49 -16.12
CA ARG A 31 16.21 12.82 -16.03
C ARG A 31 16.29 11.38 -16.53
N VAL A 32 15.36 10.54 -16.10
CA VAL A 32 15.33 9.10 -16.41
C VAL A 32 14.16 8.72 -17.30
N LEU A 33 14.31 7.65 -18.07
CA LEU A 33 13.25 7.09 -18.92
C LEU A 33 12.10 6.51 -18.12
N GLU A 34 10.87 6.83 -18.52
CA GLU A 34 9.64 6.35 -17.89
C GLU A 34 8.50 6.24 -18.91
N PRO A 35 7.61 5.23 -18.83
CA PRO A 35 6.33 5.27 -19.53
C PRO A 35 5.48 6.46 -19.08
N ALA A 36 4.87 7.18 -20.02
CA ALA A 36 4.02 8.33 -19.72
C ALA A 36 2.93 7.98 -18.69
N SER A 37 2.78 8.84 -17.69
CA SER A 37 1.83 8.66 -16.58
C SER A 37 1.97 7.34 -15.82
N MET A 38 3.19 6.77 -15.73
CA MET A 38 3.46 5.47 -15.11
C MET A 38 2.60 4.34 -15.69
N SER A 39 2.14 4.49 -16.94
CA SER A 39 1.21 3.56 -17.54
C SER A 39 1.84 2.18 -17.68
N VAL A 40 1.07 1.14 -17.38
CA VAL A 40 1.45 -0.26 -17.61
C VAL A 40 0.86 -0.83 -18.91
N ASN A 41 0.14 0.00 -19.68
CA ASN A 41 -0.53 -0.42 -20.91
C ASN A 41 0.41 -0.36 -22.12
N ASN A 42 0.10 -1.16 -23.14
CA ASN A 42 0.73 -1.03 -24.47
C ASN A 42 0.52 0.37 -25.04
N ASP A 43 1.42 0.79 -25.92
CA ASP A 43 1.43 2.10 -26.60
C ASP A 43 1.69 3.32 -25.70
N ALA A 44 1.97 3.10 -24.41
CA ALA A 44 2.40 4.19 -23.54
C ALA A 44 3.72 4.77 -24.09
N THR A 45 3.71 6.06 -24.41
CA THR A 45 4.86 6.76 -24.98
C THR A 45 5.92 6.95 -23.91
N ILE A 46 7.20 6.80 -24.26
CA ILE A 46 8.28 6.99 -23.29
C ILE A 46 8.63 8.45 -23.20
N VAL A 47 8.80 8.91 -21.96
CA VAL A 47 9.10 10.28 -21.59
C VAL A 47 10.31 10.30 -20.65
N ILE A 48 10.86 11.49 -20.43
CA ILE A 48 11.88 11.73 -19.41
C ILE A 48 11.27 12.39 -18.17
N LYS A 49 11.60 11.88 -16.98
CA LYS A 49 11.09 12.39 -15.70
C LYS A 49 12.19 12.52 -14.66
N GLU A 50 11.93 13.30 -13.61
CA GLU A 50 12.81 13.37 -12.45
C GLU A 50 12.97 11.97 -11.85
N GLN A 51 14.21 11.60 -11.54
CA GLN A 51 14.54 10.30 -10.96
C GLN A 51 13.90 10.15 -9.58
N ARG A 52 13.19 9.06 -9.38
CA ARG A 52 12.54 8.67 -8.13
C ARG A 52 13.26 7.44 -7.57
N PHE A 53 13.22 7.27 -6.26
CA PHE A 53 13.82 6.14 -5.55
C PHE A 53 12.77 5.42 -4.70
N GLY A 54 13.05 4.17 -4.33
CA GLY A 54 12.16 3.37 -3.49
C GLY A 54 11.05 2.67 -4.30
N LEU A 55 9.86 2.53 -3.72
CA LEU A 55 8.76 1.74 -4.28
C LEU A 55 8.17 2.32 -5.58
N ASP A 56 8.16 3.64 -5.72
CA ASP A 56 7.59 4.32 -6.89
C ASP A 56 8.58 4.40 -8.07
N ALA A 57 9.79 3.85 -7.90
CA ALA A 57 10.84 3.85 -8.90
C ALA A 57 10.72 2.72 -9.94
N ASP A 58 9.86 1.72 -9.71
CA ASP A 58 9.76 0.55 -10.60
C ASP A 58 9.34 0.92 -12.03
N SER A 59 8.58 2.00 -12.20
CA SER A 59 8.24 2.54 -13.53
C SER A 59 9.44 3.14 -14.28
N GLN A 60 10.51 3.49 -13.57
CA GLN A 60 11.74 4.10 -14.09
C GLN A 60 12.91 3.12 -14.17
N LEU A 61 12.74 1.90 -13.66
CA LEU A 61 13.74 0.85 -13.68
C LEU A 61 13.60 -0.02 -14.92
N TRP A 62 14.74 -0.28 -15.56
CA TRP A 62 14.87 -1.09 -16.75
C TRP A 62 15.88 -2.20 -16.54
N SER A 63 15.69 -3.33 -17.23
CA SER A 63 16.68 -4.40 -17.32
C SER A 63 16.92 -4.74 -18.78
N PHE A 64 18.12 -5.22 -19.10
CA PHE A 64 18.43 -5.68 -20.44
C PHE A 64 18.44 -7.22 -20.49
N ASP A 65 17.63 -7.79 -21.37
CA ASP A 65 17.55 -9.24 -21.60
C ASP A 65 17.54 -9.54 -23.09
N ASN A 66 18.60 -10.16 -23.61
CA ASN A 66 18.67 -10.67 -25.00
C ASN A 66 18.25 -9.64 -26.08
N GLY A 67 18.72 -8.39 -25.97
CA GLY A 67 18.39 -7.31 -26.92
C GLY A 67 17.14 -6.51 -26.55
N PHE A 68 16.39 -6.90 -25.53
CA PHE A 68 15.20 -6.20 -25.08
C PHE A 68 15.50 -5.35 -23.85
N LEU A 69 15.04 -4.09 -23.87
CA LEU A 69 14.97 -3.24 -22.68
C LEU A 69 13.59 -3.43 -22.05
N VAL A 70 13.55 -4.09 -20.89
CA VAL A 70 12.33 -4.47 -20.18
C VAL A 70 12.10 -3.50 -19.02
N ASN A 71 10.90 -2.93 -18.92
CA ASN A 71 10.50 -2.09 -17.80
C ASN A 71 10.09 -2.97 -16.60
N LYS A 72 10.53 -2.61 -15.40
CA LYS A 72 10.25 -3.38 -14.17
C LYS A 72 8.78 -3.36 -13.77
N ALA A 73 8.11 -2.21 -13.79
CA ALA A 73 6.72 -2.10 -13.37
C ALA A 73 5.74 -2.74 -14.36
N SER A 74 5.93 -2.53 -15.66
CA SER A 74 4.97 -3.00 -16.68
C SER A 74 5.28 -4.40 -17.24
N GLY A 75 6.53 -4.87 -17.08
CA GLY A 75 7.05 -6.09 -17.71
C GLY A 75 7.15 -5.99 -19.24
N LYS A 76 6.91 -4.81 -19.83
CA LYS A 76 6.89 -4.56 -21.27
C LYS A 76 8.25 -4.13 -21.77
N VAL A 77 8.45 -4.26 -23.08
CA VAL A 77 9.70 -3.90 -23.73
C VAL A 77 9.59 -2.58 -24.48
N LEU A 78 10.72 -1.91 -24.63
CA LEU A 78 10.85 -0.71 -25.45
C LEU A 78 10.62 -1.02 -26.93
N GLU A 79 9.79 -0.21 -27.61
CA GLU A 79 9.41 -0.40 -29.01
C GLU A 79 9.38 0.93 -29.79
N ILE A 80 9.76 0.87 -31.07
CA ILE A 80 9.51 1.97 -32.03
C ILE A 80 8.01 2.07 -32.32
N LYS A 81 7.41 3.21 -31.95
CA LYS A 81 5.97 3.42 -32.07
C LYS A 81 5.51 3.32 -33.53
N GLY A 82 4.46 2.54 -33.76
CA GLY A 82 3.92 2.29 -35.11
C GLY A 82 4.74 1.34 -35.98
N GLY A 83 5.80 0.72 -35.43
CA GLY A 83 6.53 -0.38 -36.07
C GLY A 83 7.44 0.01 -37.24
N HIS A 84 7.69 1.29 -37.48
CA HIS A 84 8.60 1.77 -38.53
C HIS A 84 9.17 3.15 -38.20
N ILE A 85 10.38 3.43 -38.68
CA ILE A 85 11.03 4.75 -38.53
C ILE A 85 10.63 5.64 -39.69
N ARG A 86 10.13 6.85 -39.38
CA ARG A 86 9.84 7.90 -40.37
C ARG A 86 11.13 8.65 -40.70
N ARG A 87 11.50 8.72 -41.98
CA ARG A 87 12.78 9.33 -42.42
C ARG A 87 12.83 10.87 -42.31
N LEU A 88 11.68 11.54 -42.37
CA LEU A 88 11.58 13.01 -42.37
C LEU A 88 10.92 13.58 -41.11
N HIS A 89 10.50 12.72 -40.18
CA HIS A 89 9.79 13.11 -38.96
C HIS A 89 10.27 12.29 -37.79
N TRP A 90 10.31 12.89 -36.60
CA TRP A 90 10.62 12.16 -35.38
C TRP A 90 9.65 10.99 -35.18
N THR A 91 10.21 9.85 -34.78
CA THR A 91 9.43 8.64 -34.50
C THR A 91 9.49 8.38 -33.01
N TYR A 92 8.36 8.49 -32.34
CA TYR A 92 8.29 8.22 -30.90
C TYR A 92 8.61 6.76 -30.58
N ILE A 93 9.03 6.52 -29.35
CA ILE A 93 9.09 5.17 -28.79
C ILE A 93 7.96 4.98 -27.77
N CYS A 94 7.52 3.74 -27.63
CA CYS A 94 6.53 3.33 -26.65
C CYS A 94 6.95 2.03 -25.97
N GLN A 95 6.18 1.60 -24.98
CA GLN A 95 6.29 0.23 -24.47
C GLN A 95 5.26 -0.69 -25.13
N TRP A 96 5.63 -1.95 -25.30
CA TRP A 96 4.75 -2.98 -25.83
C TRP A 96 5.07 -4.35 -25.23
N ASP A 97 4.13 -5.29 -25.33
CA ASP A 97 4.40 -6.69 -24.99
C ASP A 97 5.55 -7.26 -25.82
N ARG A 98 6.44 -8.01 -25.17
CA ARG A 98 7.59 -8.65 -25.81
C ARG A 98 7.12 -9.68 -26.84
N ARG A 99 7.66 -9.59 -28.06
CA ARG A 99 7.44 -10.58 -29.11
C ARG A 99 8.71 -11.40 -29.33
N SER A 100 8.63 -12.72 -29.13
CA SER A 100 9.80 -13.61 -29.06
C SER A 100 9.95 -14.58 -30.24
N SER A 101 9.16 -14.49 -31.32
CA SER A 101 9.29 -15.42 -32.47
C SER A 101 8.76 -14.88 -33.81
N PRO A 102 9.63 -14.46 -34.74
CA PRO A 102 10.95 -13.87 -34.46
C PRO A 102 10.78 -12.53 -33.71
N ALA A 103 11.80 -12.14 -32.94
CA ALA A 103 11.81 -10.84 -32.31
C ALA A 103 11.86 -9.73 -33.38
N PRO A 104 10.90 -8.79 -33.41
CA PRO A 104 10.92 -7.73 -34.40
C PRO A 104 12.10 -6.77 -34.12
N PRO A 105 12.86 -6.34 -35.13
CA PRO A 105 13.97 -5.38 -34.96
C PRO A 105 13.57 -4.07 -34.26
N THR A 106 12.28 -3.75 -34.26
CA THR A 106 11.70 -2.57 -33.60
C THR A 106 11.69 -2.66 -32.07
N GLN A 107 11.86 -3.86 -31.50
CA GLN A 107 11.96 -4.12 -30.06
C GLN A 107 13.41 -4.43 -29.61
N LEU A 108 14.36 -4.42 -30.55
CA LEU A 108 15.74 -4.82 -30.30
C LEU A 108 16.67 -3.60 -30.26
N TRP A 109 17.42 -3.52 -29.16
CA TRP A 109 18.27 -2.38 -28.81
C TRP A 109 19.68 -2.85 -28.44
N TYR A 110 20.65 -1.98 -28.65
CA TYR A 110 22.03 -2.15 -28.19
C TYR A 110 22.59 -0.80 -27.75
N THR A 111 23.67 -0.81 -26.98
CA THR A 111 24.35 0.42 -26.57
C THR A 111 25.77 0.45 -27.15
N CYS A 112 26.26 1.65 -27.45
CA CYS A 112 27.61 1.89 -27.95
C CYS A 112 27.98 3.35 -27.70
N ASN A 113 29.10 3.63 -27.03
CA ASN A 113 29.61 4.97 -26.78
C ASN A 113 28.57 5.92 -26.14
N SER A 114 27.88 5.47 -25.09
CA SER A 114 26.77 6.20 -24.44
C SER A 114 25.51 6.44 -25.29
N PHE A 115 25.41 5.89 -26.51
CA PHE A 115 24.19 5.93 -27.31
C PHE A 115 23.38 4.66 -27.12
N ILE A 116 22.05 4.78 -27.18
CA ILE A 116 21.14 3.63 -27.29
C ILE A 116 20.65 3.54 -28.73
N ASN A 117 21.08 2.51 -29.44
CA ASN A 117 20.83 2.29 -30.86
C ASN A 117 19.72 1.25 -31.07
N THR A 118 18.97 1.41 -32.16
CA THR A 118 17.99 0.40 -32.60
C THR A 118 18.61 -0.56 -33.61
N LYS A 119 18.24 -1.84 -33.55
CA LYS A 119 18.57 -2.82 -34.60
C LYS A 119 17.75 -2.65 -35.88
N THR A 120 16.76 -1.76 -35.90
CA THR A 120 15.98 -1.44 -37.11
C THR A 120 16.79 -0.64 -38.12
N ALA A 121 17.70 0.22 -37.65
CA ALA A 121 18.58 1.04 -38.49
C ALA A 121 19.81 1.51 -37.70
N ASP A 122 21.01 1.07 -38.11
CA ASP A 122 22.26 1.24 -37.35
C ASP A 122 22.68 2.70 -37.10
N SER A 123 22.24 3.64 -37.94
CA SER A 123 22.54 5.09 -37.82
C SER A 123 21.54 5.86 -36.96
N TYR A 124 20.59 5.18 -36.31
CA TYR A 124 19.56 5.79 -35.49
C TYR A 124 19.74 5.45 -34.01
N VAL A 125 19.56 6.47 -33.19
CA VAL A 125 19.69 6.43 -31.74
C VAL A 125 18.43 7.01 -31.09
N ILE A 126 18.29 6.76 -29.80
CA ILE A 126 17.26 7.39 -28.99
C ILE A 126 17.67 8.82 -28.62
N GLU A 127 16.77 9.78 -28.86
CA GLU A 127 16.94 11.22 -28.63
C GLU A 127 15.80 11.77 -27.76
N ILE A 128 16.12 12.77 -26.94
CA ILE A 128 15.14 13.57 -26.21
C ILE A 128 14.61 14.68 -27.11
N MET A 129 13.29 14.73 -27.23
CA MET A 129 12.54 15.81 -27.88
C MET A 129 11.49 16.33 -26.90
N ASP A 130 11.75 17.53 -26.37
CA ASP A 130 11.01 18.13 -25.25
C ASP A 130 11.02 17.20 -24.02
N ASP A 131 9.85 16.71 -23.60
CA ASP A 131 9.71 15.71 -22.52
C ASP A 131 9.57 14.28 -23.07
N SER A 132 9.47 14.10 -24.38
CA SER A 132 9.28 12.80 -25.03
C SER A 132 10.59 12.23 -25.55
N VAL A 133 10.58 10.92 -25.78
CA VAL A 133 11.72 10.19 -26.31
C VAL A 133 11.38 9.68 -27.72
N VAL A 134 12.30 9.89 -28.66
CA VAL A 134 12.14 9.57 -30.08
C VAL A 134 13.36 8.83 -30.62
N VAL A 135 13.22 8.18 -31.78
CA VAL A 135 14.33 7.66 -32.56
C VAL A 135 14.70 8.67 -33.65
N TRP A 136 15.97 9.03 -33.72
CA TRP A 136 16.51 9.98 -34.70
C TRP A 136 17.92 9.61 -35.16
N LYS A 137 18.38 10.23 -36.26
CA LYS A 137 19.71 9.99 -36.79
C LYS A 137 20.77 10.47 -35.80
N GLN A 138 21.78 9.64 -35.54
CA GLN A 138 22.90 10.00 -34.67
C GLN A 138 23.61 11.25 -35.21
N LYS A 139 23.90 12.20 -34.31
CA LYS A 139 24.58 13.46 -34.61
C LYS A 139 26.05 13.36 -34.22
N ASP A 140 26.94 13.95 -35.02
CA ASP A 140 28.38 13.97 -34.77
C ASP A 140 28.80 15.06 -33.76
N SER A 141 27.95 16.08 -33.55
CA SER A 141 28.16 17.19 -32.61
C SER A 141 26.84 17.65 -32.01
N ASP A 142 26.89 18.38 -30.88
CA ASP A 142 25.72 18.85 -30.13
C ASP A 142 24.67 17.75 -29.87
N ASN A 143 25.16 16.61 -29.37
CA ASN A 143 24.43 15.36 -29.27
C ASN A 143 24.21 14.91 -27.81
N LEU A 144 24.35 15.82 -26.84
CA LEU A 144 24.09 15.52 -25.42
C LEU A 144 22.67 15.00 -25.17
N ASN A 145 21.71 15.43 -26.00
CA ASN A 145 20.32 14.95 -25.96
C ASN A 145 20.13 13.52 -26.54
N GLN A 146 21.19 12.92 -27.07
CA GLN A 146 21.25 11.53 -27.57
C GLN A 146 22.14 10.62 -26.69
N GLN A 147 22.76 11.18 -25.65
CA GLN A 147 23.69 10.45 -24.77
C GLN A 147 23.03 10.06 -23.44
N TRP A 148 23.33 8.84 -23.01
CA TRP A 148 22.71 8.18 -21.87
C TRP A 148 23.77 7.59 -20.94
N THR A 149 23.47 7.53 -19.66
CA THR A 149 24.23 6.78 -18.65
C THR A 149 23.33 5.77 -17.98
N PHE A 150 23.91 4.67 -17.52
CA PHE A 150 23.19 3.61 -16.84
C PHE A 150 23.57 3.62 -15.37
N GLU A 151 22.60 3.90 -14.50
CA GLU A 151 22.80 3.95 -13.06
C GLU A 151 22.19 2.69 -12.42
N PRO A 152 22.99 1.71 -11.95
CA PRO A 152 22.48 0.50 -11.34
C PRO A 152 21.64 0.80 -10.10
N MET A 153 20.57 0.04 -9.90
CA MET A 153 19.81 0.06 -8.65
C MET A 153 20.73 -0.46 -7.53
N VAL A 154 21.09 0.41 -6.58
CA VAL A 154 21.90 0.00 -5.42
C VAL A 154 21.11 -1.00 -4.58
N ALA A 155 21.48 -2.27 -4.66
CA ALA A 155 20.97 -3.32 -3.79
C ALA A 155 21.44 -3.02 -2.35
N VAL A 156 20.51 -2.75 -1.45
CA VAL A 156 20.80 -2.72 -0.02
C VAL A 156 21.07 -4.17 0.39
N LYS A 157 22.33 -4.49 0.75
CA LYS A 157 22.74 -5.86 1.13
C LYS A 157 21.79 -6.47 2.17
N GLU A 158 21.23 -7.64 1.83
CA GLU A 158 20.21 -8.40 2.59
C GLU A 158 20.72 -9.08 3.88
N SER A 159 21.92 -8.79 4.38
CA SER A 159 22.53 -9.56 5.49
C SER A 159 22.14 -9.11 6.91
N ILE A 160 21.01 -8.43 7.10
CA ILE A 160 20.47 -8.09 8.43
C ILE A 160 18.94 -8.32 8.41
N ILE A 161 18.55 -9.54 8.05
CA ILE A 161 17.19 -10.06 8.18
C ILE A 161 17.31 -11.30 9.07
N ASP A 162 17.60 -11.11 10.35
CA ASP A 162 17.27 -12.06 11.40
C ASP A 162 16.87 -11.23 12.62
N ASP A 163 15.85 -11.68 13.33
CA ASP A 163 15.27 -11.13 14.58
C ASP A 163 13.97 -10.32 14.51
N PHE A 164 13.07 -10.54 13.54
CA PHE A 164 11.65 -10.23 13.79
C PHE A 164 10.70 -11.19 13.06
N GLU A 165 10.43 -12.33 13.68
CA GLU A 165 9.31 -13.20 13.32
C GLU A 165 7.99 -12.50 13.72
N CYS A 166 7.31 -11.87 12.75
CA CYS A 166 5.92 -11.48 12.89
C CYS A 166 5.07 -12.42 12.02
N GLY A 167 4.40 -13.37 12.68
CA GLY A 167 3.58 -14.42 12.05
C GLY A 167 2.27 -13.91 11.44
N VAL A 168 2.37 -13.08 10.39
CA VAL A 168 1.25 -12.79 9.48
C VAL A 168 1.81 -12.83 8.06
N GLU A 169 1.31 -13.74 7.21
CA GLU A 169 1.59 -13.74 5.78
C GLU A 169 1.12 -12.41 5.16
N MET A 170 2.06 -11.48 5.01
CA MET A 170 1.88 -10.20 4.33
C MET A 170 2.77 -10.21 3.07
N THR A 171 2.18 -9.81 1.95
CA THR A 171 2.81 -9.84 0.62
C THR A 171 4.12 -9.04 0.55
N ARG A 172 5.12 -9.57 -0.18
CA ARG A 172 6.51 -9.09 -0.32
C ARG A 172 6.68 -7.59 -0.66
N GLU A 173 5.69 -6.99 -1.31
CA GLU A 173 5.62 -5.55 -1.68
C GLU A 173 5.50 -4.62 -0.46
N LYS A 174 4.96 -5.10 0.66
CA LYS A 174 4.62 -4.28 1.84
C LYS A 174 5.78 -4.07 2.81
N CYS A 175 6.86 -4.84 2.68
CA CYS A 175 8.02 -4.73 3.57
C CYS A 175 8.93 -3.52 3.24
N SER A 176 9.03 -3.07 1.99
CA SER A 176 10.05 -2.08 1.60
C SER A 176 9.74 -0.63 2.03
N HIS A 177 8.47 -0.18 2.01
CA HIS A 177 8.11 1.18 2.44
C HIS A 177 8.35 1.39 3.93
N LEU A 178 7.91 0.43 4.74
CA LEU A 178 8.08 0.47 6.19
C LEU A 178 9.56 0.37 6.57
N VAL A 179 10.32 -0.46 5.83
CA VAL A 179 11.78 -0.56 5.97
C VAL A 179 12.47 0.77 5.65
N PHE A 180 12.07 1.48 4.59
CA PHE A 180 12.60 2.82 4.28
C PHE A 180 12.31 3.83 5.39
N VAL A 181 11.06 3.88 5.84
CA VAL A 181 10.61 4.79 6.92
C VAL A 181 11.37 4.51 8.24
N ASN A 182 11.52 3.25 8.61
CA ASN A 182 12.29 2.81 9.79
C ASN A 182 13.78 3.14 9.66
N ARG A 183 14.36 2.99 8.46
CA ARG A 183 15.76 3.30 8.18
C ARG A 183 16.03 4.81 8.21
N ALA A 184 15.17 5.60 7.59
CA ALA A 184 15.26 7.06 7.58
C ALA A 184 15.20 7.63 9.01
N HIS A 185 14.33 7.07 9.85
CA HIS A 185 14.26 7.43 11.27
C HIS A 185 15.57 7.14 12.03
N LYS A 186 16.17 5.96 11.83
CA LYS A 186 17.46 5.61 12.46
C LYS A 186 18.59 6.56 12.01
N ILE A 187 18.68 6.87 10.72
CA ILE A 187 19.70 7.77 10.17
C ILE A 187 19.51 9.20 10.72
N ALA A 188 18.27 9.67 10.80
CA ALA A 188 17.96 10.99 11.36
C ALA A 188 18.28 11.10 12.86
N MET A 189 18.25 9.99 13.61
CA MET A 189 18.59 9.95 15.03
C MET A 189 20.10 9.87 15.32
N SER A 190 20.89 9.39 14.36
CA SER A 190 22.34 9.22 14.50
C SER A 190 23.17 10.33 13.84
N SER A 191 22.54 11.27 13.14
CA SER A 191 23.21 12.32 12.35
C SER A 191 22.85 13.72 12.88
N ASP A 192 23.73 14.70 12.69
CA ASP A 192 23.45 16.09 13.04
C ASP A 192 22.38 16.69 12.11
N SER A 193 21.44 17.43 12.70
CA SER A 193 20.22 17.92 12.03
C SER A 193 20.45 18.86 10.83
N GLU A 194 21.64 19.44 10.72
CA GLU A 194 21.96 20.49 9.74
C GLU A 194 22.39 19.95 8.36
N SER A 195 22.75 18.67 8.24
CA SER A 195 23.23 18.06 6.99
C SER A 195 22.29 17.00 6.40
N LEU A 196 21.10 16.82 6.98
CA LEU A 196 20.18 15.76 6.59
C LEU A 196 19.41 16.12 5.32
N HIS A 197 19.44 15.19 4.36
CA HIS A 197 18.69 15.30 3.11
C HIS A 197 17.16 15.32 3.39
N SER A 198 16.42 16.09 2.60
CA SER A 198 14.98 16.34 2.79
C SER A 198 14.13 15.07 2.80
N GLU A 199 14.50 14.05 2.02
CA GLU A 199 13.80 12.77 2.01
C GLU A 199 14.02 11.97 3.29
N ILE A 200 15.20 12.07 3.92
CA ILE A 200 15.49 11.39 5.19
C ILE A 200 14.67 12.04 6.32
N MET A 201 14.55 13.37 6.30
CA MET A 201 13.70 14.12 7.23
C MET A 201 12.21 13.77 7.04
N ALA A 202 11.77 13.66 5.80
CA ALA A 202 10.41 13.25 5.43
C ALA A 202 10.11 11.80 5.89
N GLY A 203 11.04 10.86 5.66
CA GLY A 203 10.92 9.48 6.15
C GLY A 203 10.92 9.36 7.66
N ALA A 204 11.78 10.13 8.37
CA ALA A 204 11.81 10.14 9.83
C ALA A 204 10.54 10.75 10.45
N ALA A 205 9.93 11.74 9.79
CA ALA A 205 8.64 12.29 10.18
C ALA A 205 7.49 11.30 9.96
N ALA A 206 7.49 10.60 8.83
CA ALA A 206 6.52 9.54 8.53
C ALA A 206 6.56 8.41 9.58
N HIS A 207 7.75 8.02 10.03
CA HIS A 207 7.92 7.00 11.07
C HIS A 207 7.24 7.39 12.38
N LYS A 208 7.52 8.61 12.85
CA LYS A 208 6.90 9.11 14.08
C LYS A 208 5.40 9.34 13.93
N ALA A 209 4.92 9.63 12.72
CA ALA A 209 3.49 9.73 12.46
C ALA A 209 2.78 8.37 12.61
N ILE A 210 3.37 7.29 12.08
CA ILE A 210 2.88 5.92 12.27
C ILE A 210 2.87 5.57 13.76
N GLU A 211 3.99 5.80 14.46
CA GLU A 211 4.11 5.47 15.89
C GLU A 211 3.11 6.25 16.76
N ALA A 212 2.90 7.53 16.47
CA ALA A 212 1.91 8.36 17.17
C ALA A 212 0.47 7.88 16.90
N TRP A 213 0.20 7.39 15.69
CA TRP A 213 -1.09 6.82 15.35
C TRP A 213 -1.33 5.46 16.02
N ASP A 214 -0.33 4.57 16.05
CA ASP A 214 -0.43 3.27 16.72
C ASP A 214 -0.73 3.44 18.22
N LYS A 215 -0.03 4.36 18.89
CA LYS A 215 -0.30 4.73 20.30
C LYS A 215 -1.73 5.23 20.52
N LYS A 216 -2.26 6.00 19.56
CA LYS A 216 -3.64 6.50 19.62
C LYS A 216 -4.66 5.39 19.36
N ARG A 217 -4.40 4.52 18.38
CA ARG A 217 -5.21 3.34 18.07
C ARG A 217 -5.39 2.46 19.30
N GLU A 218 -4.29 2.15 19.99
CA GLU A 218 -4.30 1.34 21.21
C GLU A 218 -5.11 1.99 22.33
N LYS A 219 -4.97 3.30 22.52
CA LYS A 219 -5.70 4.05 23.55
C LYS A 219 -7.20 4.15 23.27
N GLU A 220 -7.60 4.28 22.00
CA GLU A 220 -9.00 4.43 21.58
C GLU A 220 -9.67 3.09 21.23
N GLY A 221 -8.94 1.97 21.28
CA GLY A 221 -9.45 0.64 20.94
C GLY A 221 -9.86 0.50 19.47
N LEU A 222 -9.19 1.23 18.57
CA LEU A 222 -9.47 1.23 17.13
C LEU A 222 -8.86 -0.02 16.46
N PRO A 223 -9.49 -0.54 15.38
CA PRO A 223 -8.95 -1.68 14.64
C PRO A 223 -7.58 -1.38 14.01
N LEU A 224 -6.81 -2.44 13.70
CA LEU A 224 -5.55 -2.33 12.95
C LEU A 224 -5.76 -1.52 11.67
N ALA A 225 -4.79 -0.68 11.34
CA ALA A 225 -4.88 0.15 10.15
C ALA A 225 -4.86 -0.74 8.92
N ASP A 226 -5.80 -0.49 8.00
CA ASP A 226 -5.68 -1.02 6.65
C ASP A 226 -4.33 -0.56 6.07
N PRO A 227 -3.59 -1.43 5.34
CA PRO A 227 -2.29 -1.07 4.76
C PRO A 227 -2.32 0.22 3.92
N ILE A 228 -3.44 0.49 3.25
CA ILE A 228 -3.72 1.70 2.47
C ILE A 228 -3.69 2.96 3.35
N TYR A 229 -4.09 2.86 4.61
CA TYR A 229 -4.06 3.98 5.55
C TYR A 229 -2.64 4.37 5.93
N ILE A 230 -1.78 3.37 6.20
CA ILE A 230 -0.38 3.60 6.54
C ILE A 230 0.32 4.30 5.38
N GLU A 231 0.06 3.88 4.15
CA GLU A 231 0.59 4.46 2.92
C GLU A 231 0.14 5.92 2.69
N VAL A 232 -1.14 6.21 2.93
CA VAL A 232 -1.66 7.58 2.86
C VAL A 232 -1.08 8.46 3.98
N LEU A 233 -0.90 7.90 5.18
CA LEU A 233 -0.34 8.63 6.31
C LEU A 233 1.14 8.97 6.08
N THR A 234 1.89 8.03 5.49
CA THR A 234 3.31 8.23 5.16
C THR A 234 3.52 9.24 4.03
N SER A 235 2.78 9.11 2.93
CA SER A 235 2.87 10.03 1.78
C SER A 235 2.54 11.46 2.18
N VAL A 236 1.44 11.64 2.92
CA VAL A 236 1.01 12.95 3.41
C VAL A 236 2.00 13.56 4.40
N ALA A 237 2.64 12.76 5.26
CA ALA A 237 3.68 13.24 6.17
C ALA A 237 4.95 13.63 5.40
N GLN A 238 5.31 12.89 4.35
CA GLN A 238 6.46 13.18 3.50
C GLN A 238 6.27 14.48 2.69
N ASP A 239 5.12 14.65 2.05
CA ASP A 239 4.79 15.83 1.23
C ASP A 239 4.82 17.13 2.03
N ASN A 240 4.24 17.12 3.24
CA ASN A 240 4.25 18.29 4.14
C ASN A 240 5.66 18.70 4.55
N VAL A 241 6.54 17.73 4.83
CA VAL A 241 7.94 18.03 5.20
C VAL A 241 8.69 18.63 4.02
N VAL A 242 8.50 18.10 2.81
CA VAL A 242 9.12 18.61 1.58
C VAL A 242 8.63 20.04 1.27
N GLU A 243 7.34 20.31 1.39
CA GLU A 243 6.75 21.64 1.15
C GLU A 243 7.27 22.69 2.15
N LEU A 244 7.42 22.31 3.42
CA LEU A 244 7.95 23.19 4.46
C LEU A 244 9.44 23.50 4.27
N VAL A 245 10.23 22.54 3.76
CA VAL A 245 11.64 22.73 3.41
C VAL A 245 11.77 23.67 2.19
N LYS A 246 10.93 23.48 1.16
CA LYS A 246 10.92 24.33 -0.05
C LYS A 246 10.56 25.79 0.23
N ASN A 247 9.66 26.05 1.18
CA ASN A 247 9.17 27.40 1.49
C ASN A 247 10.12 28.26 2.35
N GLY A 248 11.34 27.81 2.63
CA GLY A 248 12.42 28.67 3.14
C GLY A 248 12.20 29.33 4.51
N LYS A 249 11.18 28.93 5.28
CA LYS A 249 10.98 29.40 6.66
C LYS A 249 12.04 28.78 7.57
N ARG A 250 13.17 29.48 7.66
CA ARG A 250 14.38 29.12 8.40
C ARG A 250 14.12 28.70 9.86
N LYS A 251 14.97 27.73 10.25
CA LYS A 251 15.26 27.17 11.57
C LYS A 251 14.19 26.22 12.10
N ALA A 252 14.56 24.93 12.02
CA ALA A 252 13.98 23.81 12.74
C ALA A 252 13.96 24.05 14.25
N ARG A 253 13.08 24.93 14.73
CA ARG A 253 12.71 25.02 16.13
C ARG A 253 11.52 24.10 16.32
N ASN A 254 11.86 22.90 16.76
CA ASN A 254 10.99 21.78 17.09
C ASN A 254 10.43 21.03 15.88
N VAL A 255 11.29 20.14 15.37
CA VAL A 255 10.91 18.94 14.60
C VAL A 255 9.64 18.26 15.15
N GLU A 256 9.40 18.32 16.47
CA GLU A 256 8.17 17.83 17.10
C GLU A 256 6.88 18.55 16.69
N VAL A 257 6.91 19.86 16.45
CA VAL A 257 5.72 20.65 16.05
C VAL A 257 5.32 20.28 14.63
N ILE A 258 6.32 20.18 13.74
CA ILE A 258 6.14 19.74 12.35
C ILE A 258 5.56 18.31 12.32
N GLN A 259 6.04 17.44 13.21
CA GLN A 259 5.52 16.08 13.36
C GLN A 259 4.07 16.05 13.84
N ARG A 260 3.69 16.92 14.80
CA ARG A 260 2.31 17.04 15.28
C ARG A 260 1.36 17.51 14.17
N ASP A 261 1.76 18.51 13.39
CA ASP A 261 0.91 19.08 12.33
C ASP A 261 0.73 18.11 11.15
N ALA A 262 1.80 17.40 10.75
CA ALA A 262 1.73 16.36 9.72
C ALA A 262 0.78 15.21 10.10
N VAL A 263 0.81 14.77 11.37
CA VAL A 263 -0.12 13.76 11.90
C VAL A 263 -1.57 14.24 11.86
N GLN A 264 -1.82 15.49 12.27
CA GLN A 264 -3.17 16.06 12.23
C GLN A 264 -3.73 16.15 10.80
N TYR A 265 -2.89 16.54 9.85
CA TYR A 265 -3.27 16.64 8.45
C TYR A 265 -3.50 15.27 7.81
N ALA A 266 -2.69 14.25 8.12
CA ALA A 266 -2.89 12.87 7.67
C ALA A 266 -4.21 12.26 8.21
N ILE A 267 -4.53 12.49 9.49
CA ILE A 267 -5.80 12.07 10.10
C ILE A 267 -6.99 12.74 9.39
N LYS A 268 -6.86 14.02 9.02
CA LYS A 268 -7.89 14.75 8.29
C LYS A 268 -8.08 14.20 6.87
N ALA A 269 -6.99 13.92 6.15
CA ALA A 269 -7.01 13.39 4.79
C ALA A 269 -7.63 11.98 4.71
N TYR A 270 -7.33 11.10 5.67
CA TYR A 270 -7.96 9.78 5.74
C TYR A 270 -9.46 9.84 5.98
N LYS A 271 -9.91 10.67 6.92
CA LYS A 271 -11.34 10.85 7.16
C LYS A 271 -12.09 11.33 5.91
N GLN A 272 -11.44 12.13 5.05
CA GLN A 272 -12.01 12.57 3.78
C GLN A 272 -12.04 11.45 2.72
N LYS A 273 -10.97 10.66 2.57
CA LYS A 273 -10.92 9.54 1.59
C LYS A 273 -11.85 8.37 1.94
N HIS A 274 -12.18 8.17 3.22
CA HIS A 274 -13.11 7.12 3.66
C HIS A 274 -14.60 7.50 3.57
N CYS A 275 -14.93 8.73 3.14
CA CYS A 275 -16.33 9.14 2.90
C CYS A 275 -16.80 8.68 1.52
N ILE A 276 -17.34 7.46 1.42
CA ILE A 276 -17.89 6.93 0.16
C ILE A 276 -19.42 7.13 0.14
N ALA A 277 -20.04 7.32 -1.04
CA ALA A 277 -21.50 7.47 -1.14
C ALA A 277 -22.25 6.15 -0.90
N VAL A 278 -21.62 5.02 -1.24
CA VAL A 278 -22.17 3.66 -1.13
C VAL A 278 -21.09 2.71 -0.59
N GLY A 279 -21.48 1.66 0.15
CA GLY A 279 -20.55 0.73 0.82
C GLY A 279 -20.66 0.74 2.34
N LEU A 280 -19.77 0.02 3.04
CA LEU A 280 -19.82 -0.12 4.51
C LEU A 280 -19.46 1.18 5.24
N ASN A 281 -18.45 1.91 4.77
CA ASN A 281 -18.02 3.20 5.34
C ASN A 281 -18.70 4.38 4.64
N LYS A 282 -19.98 4.22 4.31
CA LYS A 282 -20.70 5.25 3.56
C LYS A 282 -21.18 6.39 4.44
N GLY A 283 -21.35 7.53 3.82
CA GLY A 283 -21.92 8.73 4.43
C GLY A 283 -20.85 9.67 4.98
N HIS A 284 -21.32 10.78 5.52
CA HIS A 284 -20.46 11.82 6.04
C HIS A 284 -19.89 11.40 7.41
N VAL A 285 -18.56 11.39 7.52
CA VAL A 285 -17.88 11.09 8.78
C VAL A 285 -18.21 12.18 9.80
N THR A 286 -19.09 11.85 10.74
CA THR A 286 -19.51 12.73 11.85
C THR A 286 -18.94 12.20 13.16
N THR A 287 -18.58 13.09 14.08
CA THR A 287 -18.23 12.72 15.45
C THR A 287 -19.52 12.46 16.22
N ALA A 288 -19.81 11.19 16.53
CA ALA A 288 -20.99 10.83 17.29
C ALA A 288 -20.90 11.41 18.71
N ARG A 289 -21.91 12.20 19.11
CA ARG A 289 -22.03 12.71 20.48
C ARG A 289 -22.60 11.63 21.39
N GLU A 290 -21.93 11.34 22.49
CA GLU A 290 -22.49 10.52 23.55
C GLU A 290 -23.64 11.26 24.23
N LEU A 291 -24.87 10.79 23.98
CA LEU A 291 -26.08 11.31 24.62
C LEU A 291 -26.44 10.43 25.81
N ARG A 292 -26.88 11.06 26.92
CA ARG A 292 -27.46 10.33 28.05
C ARG A 292 -28.64 9.48 27.57
N VAL A 293 -28.69 8.23 28.02
CA VAL A 293 -29.81 7.31 27.70
C VAL A 293 -31.12 7.92 28.19
N LYS A 294 -32.08 8.06 27.27
CA LYS A 294 -33.42 8.61 27.58
C LYS A 294 -34.15 7.70 28.58
N PRO A 295 -34.81 8.23 29.63
CA PRO A 295 -35.57 7.43 30.60
C PRO A 295 -36.60 6.49 29.97
N SER A 296 -37.23 6.89 28.85
CA SER A 296 -38.18 6.04 28.13
C SER A 296 -37.57 4.73 27.61
N ARG A 297 -36.26 4.68 27.33
CA ARG A 297 -35.54 3.46 26.91
C ARG A 297 -35.30 2.47 28.06
N GLN A 298 -35.41 2.93 29.31
CA GLN A 298 -35.25 2.08 30.51
C GLN A 298 -36.57 1.39 30.91
N LYS A 299 -37.69 1.70 30.26
CA LYS A 299 -39.00 1.08 30.54
C LYS A 299 -38.92 -0.44 30.32
N GLY A 300 -39.23 -1.21 31.36
CA GLY A 300 -39.23 -2.67 31.34
C GLY A 300 -38.01 -3.32 31.99
N GLN A 301 -37.00 -2.54 32.40
CA GLN A 301 -35.93 -3.05 33.26
C GLN A 301 -36.48 -3.45 34.63
N LEU A 302 -35.97 -4.57 35.16
CA LEU A 302 -36.43 -5.12 36.44
C LEU A 302 -35.68 -4.43 37.60
N GLY A 303 -36.41 -3.65 38.40
CA GLY A 303 -35.86 -3.07 39.63
C GLY A 303 -35.88 -4.05 40.81
N GLN A 304 -35.01 -3.82 41.82
CA GLN A 304 -34.84 -4.71 42.97
C GLN A 304 -36.14 -4.97 43.75
N ARG A 305 -36.90 -3.91 44.05
CA ARG A 305 -38.19 -4.02 44.73
C ARG A 305 -39.20 -4.84 43.93
N VAL A 306 -39.27 -4.62 42.62
CA VAL A 306 -40.22 -5.34 41.74
C VAL A 306 -39.82 -6.81 41.62
N LYS A 307 -38.51 -7.11 41.58
CA LYS A 307 -38.00 -8.49 41.62
C LYS A 307 -38.46 -9.19 42.91
N PHE A 308 -38.16 -8.61 44.07
CA PHE A 308 -38.57 -9.15 45.37
C PHE A 308 -40.08 -9.42 45.44
N VAL A 309 -40.91 -8.45 45.03
CA VAL A 309 -42.38 -8.63 45.02
C VAL A 309 -42.81 -9.75 44.08
N ARG A 310 -42.21 -9.87 42.89
CA ARG A 310 -42.53 -10.96 41.95
C ARG A 310 -42.12 -12.33 42.47
N ASP A 311 -40.99 -12.42 43.18
CA ASP A 311 -40.49 -13.66 43.75
C ASP A 311 -41.42 -14.13 44.88
N VAL A 312 -41.84 -13.23 45.79
CA VAL A 312 -42.82 -13.52 46.85
C VAL A 312 -44.17 -13.97 46.27
N ILE A 313 -44.68 -13.28 45.24
CA ILE A 313 -45.94 -13.68 44.57
C ILE A 313 -45.79 -15.06 43.91
N ARG A 314 -44.63 -15.35 43.33
CA ARG A 314 -44.37 -16.64 42.68
C ARG A 314 -44.38 -17.79 43.68
N GLU A 315 -43.84 -17.57 44.88
CA GLU A 315 -43.85 -18.52 45.98
C GLU A 315 -45.28 -18.82 46.45
N VAL A 316 -46.10 -17.78 46.65
CA VAL A 316 -47.49 -17.92 47.14
C VAL A 316 -48.43 -18.52 46.09
N ALA A 317 -48.36 -18.06 44.83
CA ALA A 317 -49.29 -18.45 43.78
C ALA A 317 -48.86 -19.71 43.00
N GLY A 318 -47.57 -20.06 43.03
CA GLY A 318 -47.00 -21.21 42.32
C GLY A 318 -46.98 -21.08 40.79
N PHE A 319 -47.02 -22.22 40.11
CA PHE A 319 -46.86 -22.35 38.65
C PHE A 319 -48.17 -22.67 37.94
N ALA A 320 -48.38 -22.04 36.77
CA ALA A 320 -49.51 -22.37 35.91
C ALA A 320 -49.45 -23.84 35.43
N PRO A 321 -50.59 -24.49 35.10
CA PRO A 321 -50.60 -25.89 34.70
C PRO A 321 -49.69 -26.22 33.51
N TYR A 322 -49.59 -25.31 32.53
CA TYR A 322 -48.69 -25.50 31.39
C TYR A 322 -47.22 -25.33 31.77
N GLU A 323 -46.89 -24.45 32.73
CA GLU A 323 -45.53 -24.25 33.24
C GLU A 323 -45.06 -25.52 33.97
N ARG A 324 -45.94 -26.13 34.78
CA ARG A 324 -45.68 -27.44 35.41
C ARG A 324 -45.40 -28.53 34.38
N ARG A 325 -46.23 -28.64 33.34
CA ARG A 325 -46.01 -29.61 32.25
C ARG A 325 -44.70 -29.37 31.49
N VAL A 326 -44.31 -28.11 31.31
CA VAL A 326 -43.03 -27.76 30.69
C VAL A 326 -41.87 -28.18 31.60
N MET A 327 -41.95 -27.93 32.92
CA MET A 327 -40.93 -28.37 33.87
C MET A 327 -40.78 -29.90 33.92
N GLU A 328 -41.88 -30.66 33.85
CA GLU A 328 -41.83 -32.13 33.74
C GLU A 328 -41.09 -32.60 32.49
N LEU A 329 -41.32 -31.94 31.35
CA LEU A 329 -40.63 -32.27 30.11
C LEU A 329 -39.14 -31.93 30.19
N LEU A 330 -38.78 -30.83 30.85
CA LEU A 330 -37.38 -30.43 31.08
C LEU A 330 -36.66 -31.38 32.05
N LYS A 331 -37.34 -31.83 33.12
CA LYS A 331 -36.79 -32.86 34.02
C LYS A 331 -36.50 -34.19 33.31
N ASN A 332 -37.28 -34.50 32.27
CA ASN A 332 -37.10 -35.67 31.41
C ASN A 332 -36.19 -35.41 30.18
N SER A 333 -35.46 -34.30 30.14
CA SER A 333 -34.54 -33.91 29.05
C SER A 333 -35.21 -33.80 27.66
N LYS A 334 -36.51 -33.46 27.60
CA LYS A 334 -37.30 -33.32 26.35
C LYS A 334 -37.45 -31.86 25.91
N ASP A 335 -36.35 -31.13 25.80
CA ASP A 335 -36.33 -29.67 25.55
C ASP A 335 -37.04 -29.22 24.26
N LYS A 336 -36.93 -30.00 23.19
CA LYS A 336 -37.61 -29.72 21.91
C LYS A 336 -39.13 -29.79 22.07
N ARG A 337 -39.63 -30.77 22.83
CA ARG A 337 -41.07 -30.91 23.10
C ARG A 337 -41.56 -29.83 24.07
N ALA A 338 -40.76 -29.50 25.09
CA ALA A 338 -41.01 -28.39 26.02
C ALA A 338 -41.15 -27.05 25.27
N ARG A 339 -40.22 -26.73 24.37
CA ARG A 339 -40.27 -25.51 23.53
C ARG A 339 -41.46 -25.51 22.56
N LYS A 340 -41.82 -26.65 21.96
CA LYS A 340 -43.03 -26.75 21.12
C LYS A 340 -44.31 -26.51 21.92
N LEU A 341 -44.42 -27.08 23.12
CA LEU A 341 -45.57 -26.88 24.00
C LEU A 341 -45.68 -25.41 24.45
N ALA A 342 -44.57 -24.82 24.89
CA ALA A 342 -44.52 -23.42 25.29
C ALA A 342 -44.86 -22.47 24.12
N LYS A 343 -44.38 -22.74 22.89
CA LYS A 343 -44.74 -21.97 21.70
C LYS A 343 -46.23 -22.08 21.39
N LYS A 344 -46.82 -23.27 21.49
CA LYS A 344 -48.27 -23.47 21.28
C LYS A 344 -49.13 -22.70 22.30
N ARG A 345 -48.62 -22.48 23.52
CA ARG A 345 -49.33 -21.74 24.58
C ARG A 345 -49.08 -20.22 24.56
N LEU A 346 -47.87 -19.78 24.24
CA LEU A 346 -47.45 -18.37 24.28
C LEU A 346 -47.44 -17.66 22.91
N GLY A 347 -47.63 -18.41 21.83
CA GLY A 347 -47.68 -17.94 20.44
C GLY A 347 -46.31 -17.89 19.75
N THR A 348 -45.40 -17.02 20.22
CA THR A 348 -44.11 -16.78 19.54
C THR A 348 -42.97 -17.63 20.10
N PHE A 349 -41.99 -17.95 19.24
CA PHE A 349 -40.83 -18.75 19.64
C PHE A 349 -39.94 -18.01 20.65
N THR A 350 -39.74 -16.71 20.50
CA THR A 350 -38.93 -15.90 21.43
C THR A 350 -39.50 -15.89 22.85
N ARG A 351 -40.83 -15.78 22.99
CA ARG A 351 -41.51 -15.88 24.30
C ARG A 351 -41.38 -17.29 24.88
N ALA A 352 -41.56 -18.31 24.04
CA ALA A 352 -41.40 -19.71 24.45
C ALA A 352 -39.98 -20.02 24.93
N LYS A 353 -38.95 -19.56 24.20
CA LYS A 353 -37.54 -19.72 24.58
C LYS A 353 -37.27 -19.07 25.93
N ARG A 354 -37.66 -17.80 26.11
CA ARG A 354 -37.49 -17.06 27.37
C ARG A 354 -38.18 -17.76 28.54
N LYS A 355 -39.41 -18.25 28.35
CA LYS A 355 -40.15 -18.97 29.39
C LYS A 355 -39.52 -20.32 29.74
N VAL A 356 -39.00 -21.04 28.76
CA VAL A 356 -38.30 -22.31 29.00
C VAL A 356 -36.99 -22.09 29.75
N GLU A 357 -36.23 -21.04 29.42
CA GLU A 357 -35.02 -20.65 30.16
C GLU A 357 -35.33 -20.28 31.62
N GLU A 358 -36.39 -19.48 31.85
CA GLU A 358 -36.89 -19.15 33.20
C GLU A 358 -37.20 -20.42 34.02
N LEU A 359 -37.96 -21.36 33.45
CA LEU A 359 -38.32 -22.61 34.14
C LEU A 359 -37.12 -23.54 34.33
N SER A 360 -36.14 -23.53 33.40
CA SER A 360 -34.90 -24.29 33.54
C SER A 360 -34.06 -23.77 34.70
N ASN A 361 -33.96 -22.44 34.86
CA ASN A 361 -33.23 -21.83 35.97
C ASN A 361 -33.88 -22.17 37.31
N ILE A 362 -35.21 -22.13 37.39
CA ILE A 362 -35.96 -22.52 38.60
C ILE A 362 -35.70 -23.99 38.96
N ILE A 363 -35.68 -24.90 37.98
CA ILE A 363 -35.33 -26.31 38.24
C ILE A 363 -33.90 -26.43 38.77
N ALA A 364 -32.96 -25.66 38.21
CA ALA A 364 -31.57 -25.67 38.66
C ALA A 364 -31.42 -25.12 40.08
N GLU A 365 -32.14 -24.05 40.44
CA GLU A 365 -32.17 -23.49 41.79
C GLU A 365 -32.80 -24.46 42.80
N SER A 366 -33.92 -25.10 42.44
CA SER A 366 -34.54 -26.14 43.25
C SER A 366 -33.61 -27.33 43.49
N ARG A 367 -32.81 -27.73 42.49
CA ARG A 367 -31.78 -28.78 42.64
C ARG A 367 -30.58 -28.37 43.49
N ARG A 368 -30.35 -27.07 43.73
CA ARG A 368 -29.28 -26.58 44.62
C ARG A 368 -29.76 -26.41 46.06
N ALA A 369 -31.06 -26.16 46.24
CA ALA A 369 -31.68 -25.97 47.54
C ALA A 369 -32.07 -27.29 48.23
N HIS A 370 -32.24 -28.37 47.44
CA HIS A 370 -32.32 -29.75 47.90
C HIS A 370 -30.94 -30.40 47.81
#